data_AF-A0AAW5VMN7-F1
#
_entry.id   AF-A0AAW5VMN7-F1
#
_cell.length_a   1.000
_cell.length_b   1.000
_cell.length_c   1.000
_cell.angle_alpha   90.00
_cell.angle_beta   90.00
_cell.angle_gamma   90.00
#
_symmetry.space_group_name_H-M   'P 1'
#
loop_
_entity.id
_entity.type
_entity.pdbx_description
1 polymer ?
#
loop_
_entity_poly.entity_id
_entity_poly.type
_entity_poly.pdbx_seq_one_letter_code
_entity_poly.pdbx_strand_id
1 'polypeptide(L)'
;MNSKNPKKWEQLLNDSEFELRLVRQTKARIRTERIKRKVYATLAACVTFFCLVSYNEFVLEPSELTTNLHYLVEELSSESIVSLSMY
;
A
#
# COMPACT_ATOMS: atom_id res chain seq x y z
N MET A 1 17.87 -42.68 19.62
CA MET A 1 18.53 -43.27 18.44
C MET A 1 18.10 -42.51 17.20
N ASN A 2 19.05 -41.85 16.55
CA ASN A 2 18.84 -41.05 15.34
C ASN A 2 19.03 -41.96 14.12
N SER A 3 17.94 -42.54 13.58
CA SER A 3 18.00 -43.42 12.41
C SER A 3 18.07 -42.58 11.12
N LYS A 4 19.26 -42.05 10.83
CA LYS A 4 19.62 -41.52 9.50
C LYS A 4 19.86 -42.67 8.50
N ASN A 5 18.94 -43.62 8.42
CA ASN A 5 18.91 -44.57 7.31
C ASN A 5 17.89 -44.06 6.29
N PRO A 6 18.30 -43.76 5.04
CA PRO A 6 17.36 -43.40 4.01
C PRO A 6 16.40 -44.58 3.81
N LYS A 7 15.13 -44.40 4.17
CA LYS A 7 14.08 -45.40 3.91
C LYS A 7 14.02 -45.64 2.40
N LYS A 8 14.02 -46.91 2.00
CA LYS A 8 13.85 -47.32 0.60
C LYS A 8 12.55 -46.71 0.05
N TRP A 9 12.59 -46.17 -1.17
CA TRP A 9 11.44 -45.51 -1.81
C TRP A 9 10.17 -46.37 -1.85
N GLU A 10 10.32 -47.69 -1.94
CA GLU A 10 9.25 -48.69 -1.87
C GLU A 10 8.50 -48.66 -0.53
N GLN A 11 9.20 -48.42 0.59
CA GLN A 11 8.59 -48.30 1.92
C GLN A 11 7.89 -46.96 2.12
N LEU A 12 8.27 -45.91 1.39
CA LEU A 12 7.63 -44.60 1.45
C LEU A 12 6.33 -44.56 0.63
N LEU A 13 6.24 -45.35 -0.45
CA LEU A 13 5.03 -45.50 -1.26
C LEU A 13 3.93 -46.30 -0.55
N ASN A 14 4.31 -47.25 0.31
CA ASN A 14 3.35 -48.05 1.08
C ASN A 14 2.88 -47.35 2.37
N ASP A 15 3.43 -46.17 2.67
CA ASP A 15 3.16 -45.43 3.89
C ASP A 15 2.14 -44.33 3.63
N SER A 16 0.88 -44.58 3.98
CA SER A 16 -0.23 -43.59 3.87
C SER A 16 0.08 -42.25 4.56
N GLU A 17 1.01 -42.24 5.52
CA GLU A 17 1.47 -41.05 6.21
C GLU A 17 2.35 -40.15 5.33
N PHE A 18 3.00 -40.72 4.31
CA PHE A 18 3.80 -39.96 3.34
C PHE A 18 2.90 -39.07 2.47
N GLU A 19 1.83 -39.62 1.90
CA GLU A 19 0.86 -38.85 1.09
C GLU A 19 0.19 -37.75 1.90
N LEU A 20 -0.24 -38.07 3.13
CA LEU A 20 -0.83 -37.10 4.05
C LEU A 20 0.11 -35.94 4.37
N ARG A 21 1.40 -36.22 4.60
CA ARG A 21 2.42 -35.17 4.82
C ARG A 21 2.62 -34.31 3.58
N LEU A 22 2.68 -34.93 2.40
CA LEU A 22 2.87 -34.24 1.14
C LEU A 22 1.69 -33.30 0.85
N VAL A 23 0.46 -33.81 0.95
CA VAL A 23 -0.79 -33.03 0.80
C VAL A 23 -0.84 -31.87 1.78
N ARG A 24 -0.55 -32.10 3.07
CA ARG A 24 -0.53 -31.04 4.10
C ARG A 24 0.51 -29.97 3.78
N GLN A 25 1.71 -30.34 3.37
CA GLN A 25 2.76 -29.39 3.00
C GLN A 25 2.39 -28.57 1.77
N THR A 26 1.88 -29.19 0.70
CA THR A 26 1.41 -28.47 -0.48
C THR A 26 0.25 -27.54 -0.17
N LYS A 27 -0.74 -27.99 0.61
CA LYS A 27 -1.90 -27.18 0.98
C LYS A 27 -1.50 -25.98 1.82
N ALA A 28 -0.56 -26.16 2.76
CA ALA A 28 0.01 -25.07 3.55
C ALA A 28 0.74 -24.05 2.65
N ARG A 29 1.60 -24.50 1.74
CA ARG A 29 2.33 -23.61 0.80
C ARG A 29 1.37 -22.81 -0.08
N ILE A 30 0.37 -23.47 -0.68
CA ILE A 30 -0.63 -22.80 -1.54
C ILE A 30 -1.43 -21.78 -0.73
N ARG A 31 -1.80 -22.08 0.52
CA ARG A 31 -2.51 -21.14 1.39
C ARG A 31 -1.66 -19.91 1.68
N THR A 32 -0.39 -20.09 2.02
CA THR A 32 0.54 -18.99 2.30
C THR A 32 0.76 -18.11 1.06
N GLU A 33 0.97 -18.72 -0.10
CA GLU A 33 1.09 -18.01 -1.38
C GLU A 33 -0.17 -17.20 -1.72
N ARG A 34 -1.37 -17.78 -1.53
CA ARG A 34 -2.63 -17.07 -1.75
C ARG A 34 -2.80 -15.87 -0.82
N ILE A 35 -2.45 -16.02 0.46
CA ILE A 35 -2.51 -14.93 1.43
C ILE A 35 -1.55 -13.81 1.03
N LYS A 36 -0.29 -14.14 0.68
CA LYS A 36 0.69 -13.15 0.20
C LYS A 36 0.16 -12.38 -1.01
N ARG A 37 -0.36 -13.07 -2.03
CA ARG A 37 -0.94 -12.43 -3.22
C ARG A 37 -2.11 -11.52 -2.87
N LYS A 38 -2.98 -11.93 -1.95
CA LYS A 38 -4.10 -11.08 -1.49
C LYS A 38 -3.58 -9.82 -0.80
N VAL A 39 -2.57 -9.93 0.06
CA VAL A 39 -1.95 -8.78 0.74
C VAL A 39 -1.33 -7.82 -0.27
N TYR A 40 -0.59 -8.32 -1.25
CA TYR A 40 -0.02 -7.47 -2.31
C TYR A 40 -1.11 -6.78 -3.13
N ALA A 41 -2.17 -7.49 -3.52
CA ALA A 41 -3.28 -6.91 -4.27
C ALA A 41 -4.01 -5.83 -3.45
N THR A 42 -4.26 -6.07 -2.16
CA THR A 42 -4.88 -5.08 -1.29
C THR A 42 -3.98 -3.85 -1.08
N LEU A 43 -2.67 -4.05 -0.93
CA LEU A 43 -1.73 -2.95 -0.78
C LEU A 43 -1.70 -2.10 -2.06
N ALA A 44 -1.61 -2.73 -3.23
CA ALA A 44 -1.66 -2.04 -4.51
C ALA A 44 -2.95 -1.24 -4.67
N ALA A 45 -4.11 -1.85 -4.36
CA ALA A 45 -5.39 -1.16 -4.43
C ALA A 45 -5.47 0.05 -3.48
N CYS A 46 -5.00 -0.07 -2.24
CA CYS A 46 -4.96 1.04 -1.28
C CYS A 46 -4.05 2.18 -1.77
N VAL A 47 -2.87 1.86 -2.30
CA VAL A 47 -1.94 2.86 -2.85
C VAL A 47 -2.58 3.56 -4.04
N THR A 48 -3.17 2.82 -4.98
CA THR A 48 -3.85 3.42 -6.13
C THR A 48 -5.00 4.32 -5.71
N PHE A 49 -5.83 3.87 -4.75
CA PHE A 49 -6.92 4.69 -4.22
C PHE A 49 -6.40 5.97 -3.57
N PHE A 50 -5.36 5.88 -2.74
CA PHE A 50 -4.75 7.05 -2.12
C PHE A 50 -4.21 8.03 -3.16
N CYS A 51 -3.48 7.54 -4.18
CA CYS A 51 -3.00 8.38 -5.26
C CYS A 51 -4.13 9.09 -6.02
N LEU A 52 -5.24 8.39 -6.29
CA LEU A 52 -6.39 8.98 -6.98
C LEU A 52 -7.10 10.04 -6.12
N VAL A 53 -7.29 9.77 -4.83
CA VAL A 53 -7.90 10.73 -3.90
C VAL A 53 -6.99 11.95 -3.75
N SER A 54 -5.70 11.75 -3.47
CA SER A 54 -4.75 12.85 -3.36
C SER A 54 -4.64 13.63 -4.66
N TYR A 55 -4.64 12.98 -5.84
CA TYR A 55 -4.60 13.70 -7.10
C TYR A 55 -5.86 14.56 -7.31
N ASN A 56 -7.05 14.08 -6.93
CA ASN A 56 -8.27 14.87 -7.03
C ASN A 56 -8.35 15.99 -5.98
N GLU A 57 -7.91 15.76 -4.75
CA GLU A 57 -7.93 16.77 -3.68
C GLU A 57 -6.79 17.81 -3.82
N PHE A 58 -5.63 17.45 -4.38
CA PHE A 58 -4.54 18.38 -4.65
C PHE A 58 -4.74 19.22 -5.91
N VAL A 59 -5.78 18.99 -6.70
CA VAL A 59 -6.33 20.05 -7.56
C VAL A 59 -7.09 21.02 -6.65
N LEU A 60 -6.36 21.72 -5.77
CA LEU A 60 -6.76 23.06 -5.37
C LEU A 60 -6.95 23.80 -6.69
N GLU A 61 -8.18 24.18 -7.01
CA GLU A 61 -8.47 24.93 -8.21
C GLU A 61 -7.54 26.15 -8.20
N PRO A 62 -6.62 26.30 -9.17
CA PRO A 62 -5.61 27.36 -9.10
C PRO A 62 -6.24 28.76 -8.99
N SER A 63 -7.49 28.88 -9.45
CA SER A 63 -8.35 30.04 -9.26
C SER A 63 -8.60 30.38 -7.79
N GLU A 64 -8.91 29.41 -6.92
CA GLU A 64 -9.21 29.68 -5.51
C GLU A 64 -7.95 30.15 -4.75
N LEU A 65 -6.80 29.53 -5.03
CA LEU A 65 -5.54 29.91 -4.40
C LEU A 65 -5.07 31.30 -4.86
N THR A 66 -5.13 31.58 -6.18
CA THR A 66 -4.71 32.87 -6.74
C THR A 66 -5.63 34.00 -6.31
N THR A 67 -6.93 33.75 -6.19
CA THR A 67 -7.90 34.74 -5.74
C THR A 67 -7.65 35.12 -4.28
N ASN A 68 -7.45 34.13 -3.40
CA ASN A 68 -7.15 34.39 -1.99
C ASN A 68 -5.79 35.08 -1.80
N LEU A 69 -4.79 34.74 -2.61
CA LEU A 69 -3.49 35.44 -2.62
C LEU A 69 -3.64 36.88 -3.12
N HIS A 70 -4.48 37.13 -4.13
CA HIS A 70 -4.75 38.48 -4.61
C HIS A 70 -5.38 39.34 -3.51
N TYR A 71 -6.38 38.81 -2.79
CA TYR A 71 -6.99 39.51 -1.65
C TYR A 71 -5.98 39.85 -0.56
N LEU A 72 -5.12 38.90 -0.18
CA LEU A 72 -4.09 39.13 0.84
C LEU A 72 -3.05 40.17 0.39
N VAL A 73 -2.62 40.11 -0.87
CA VAL A 73 -1.68 41.09 -1.45
C VAL A 73 -2.31 42.49 -1.51
N GLU A 74 -3.58 42.56 -1.89
CA GLU A 74 -4.32 43.82 -1.98
C GLU A 74 -4.49 44.45 -0.58
N GLU A 75 -4.81 43.65 0.44
CA GLU A 75 -4.95 44.12 1.82
C GLU A 75 -3.61 44.58 2.43
N LEU A 76 -2.52 43.80 2.25
CA LEU A 76 -1.17 44.19 2.66
C LEU A 76 -0.68 45.46 1.92
N SER A 77 -1.00 45.58 0.63
CA SER A 77 -0.65 46.77 -0.16
C SER A 77 -1.46 48.00 0.29
N SER A 78 -2.73 47.83 0.65
CA SER A 78 -3.61 48.89 1.13
C SER A 78 -3.12 49.45 2.47
N GLU A 79 -2.75 48.59 3.43
CA GLU A 79 -2.14 49.05 4.69
C GLU A 79 -0.79 49.77 4.45
N SER A 80 0.01 49.30 3.48
CA SER A 80 1.26 49.96 3.10
C SER A 80 1.05 51.32 2.43
N ILE A 81 -0.03 51.51 1.67
CA ILE A 81 -0.37 52.77 0.99
C ILE A 81 -0.98 53.77 1.99
N VAL A 82 -1.82 53.30 2.91
CA VAL A 82 -2.40 54.13 3.96
C VAL A 82 -1.30 54.67 4.89
N SER A 83 -0.31 53.83 5.25
CA SER A 83 0.83 54.26 6.06
C SER A 83 1.83 55.17 5.32
N LEU A 84 1.95 55.07 3.99
CA LEU A 84 2.74 56.01 3.18
C LEU A 84 2.04 57.37 2.99
N SER A 85 0.69 57.40 2.97
CA SER A 85 -0.08 58.66 2.82
C SER A 85 -0.15 59.52 4.09
N MET A 86 0.30 58.98 5.23
CA MET A 86 0.35 59.68 6.51
C MET A 86 1.72 60.36 6.80
N TYR A 87 2.66 60.35 5.84
CA TYR A 87 3.95 61.05 5.92
C TYR A 87 4.05 62.20 4.91
#